data_AF-A0A9W4PEK9-F1
#
_entry.id   AF-A0A9W4PEK9-F1
#
_cell.length_a   1.000
_cell.length_b   1.000
_cell.length_c   1.000
_cell.angle_alpha   90.00
_cell.angle_beta   90.00
_cell.angle_gamma   90.00
#
_symmetry.space_group_name_H-M   'P 1'
#
loop_
_entity.id
_entity.type
_entity.pdbx_description
1 polymer ?
#
loop_
_entity_poly.entity_id
_entity_poly.type
_entity_poly.pdbx_seq_one_letter_code
_entity_poly.pdbx_strand_id
1 'polypeptide(L)'
;MLKKGFKEKSVKVILVGSLWGMGTSTYMPAAGAAEGTSVIQEEEQTVNNLSSLEIEGIALDREFSEYLHDYSSAVGNDVEKINLLAASPNENAAIYVNGVKMTEGKVKDLPLQTGMNTFEITVSDGQNETVAYSLKVEKLESDDNLLTSIGLSKGSLTFDSKVTAYNASVENEVQSITVTPTLSDSTAIVKVNGKDATSAGVKVTLPIGKTTVKIIVTAENGDKKTYTLTITRAAVKEKEESKTALHQC
;
A
#
# COMPACT_ATOMS: atom_id res chain seq x y z
N MET A 1 40.21 5.69 -27.70
CA MET A 1 40.95 4.49 -28.18
C MET A 1 41.19 3.63 -26.95
N LEU A 2 40.68 2.42 -26.75
CA LEU A 2 40.59 1.23 -27.61
C LEU A 2 39.31 0.41 -27.29
N LYS A 3 38.82 -0.28 -28.32
CA LYS A 3 37.68 -1.22 -28.34
C LYS A 3 38.07 -2.61 -27.83
N LYS A 4 37.10 -3.36 -27.29
CA LYS A 4 36.81 -4.81 -27.48
C LYS A 4 35.63 -5.14 -26.53
N GLY A 5 34.45 -5.63 -26.91
CA GLY A 5 34.06 -6.44 -28.06
C GLY A 5 34.08 -7.91 -27.68
N PHE A 6 33.07 -8.41 -26.94
CA PHE A 6 32.86 -9.84 -26.72
C PHE A 6 31.58 -10.28 -27.42
N LYS A 7 31.67 -11.43 -28.08
CA LYS A 7 30.81 -11.94 -29.14
C LYS A 7 30.23 -13.26 -28.66
N GLU A 8 28.91 -13.44 -28.77
CA GLU A 8 28.24 -14.73 -28.54
C GLU A 8 28.82 -15.82 -29.43
N LYS A 9 28.85 -17.07 -28.92
CA LYS A 9 28.77 -18.28 -29.74
C LYS A 9 28.32 -19.50 -28.93
N SER A 10 27.42 -20.22 -29.58
CA SER A 10 26.70 -21.45 -29.26
C SER A 10 27.56 -22.64 -28.84
N VAL A 11 27.07 -23.42 -27.88
CA VAL A 11 27.64 -24.71 -27.47
C VAL A 11 26.91 -25.84 -28.20
N LYS A 12 27.68 -26.65 -28.94
CA LYS A 12 27.28 -27.96 -29.47
C LYS A 12 27.76 -29.04 -28.48
N VAL A 13 26.85 -29.83 -27.94
CA VAL A 13 27.20 -31.01 -27.12
C VAL A 13 27.40 -32.21 -28.04
N ILE A 14 28.57 -32.85 -27.93
CA ILE A 14 28.94 -34.08 -28.63
C ILE A 14 28.75 -35.25 -27.65
N LEU A 15 27.93 -36.22 -28.02
CA LEU A 15 27.71 -37.45 -27.26
C LEU A 15 28.91 -38.39 -27.46
N VAL A 16 29.58 -38.79 -26.37
CA VAL A 16 30.65 -39.79 -26.39
C VAL A 16 30.03 -41.17 -26.15
N GLY A 17 30.02 -42.01 -27.19
CA GLY A 17 29.67 -43.43 -27.08
C GLY A 17 30.86 -44.23 -26.54
N SER A 18 30.63 -45.00 -25.49
CA SER A 18 31.56 -46.01 -24.98
C SER A 18 31.27 -47.37 -25.62
N LEU A 19 32.30 -47.94 -26.24
CA LEU A 19 32.35 -49.27 -26.81
C LEU A 19 33.10 -50.20 -25.83
N TRP A 20 32.60 -51.41 -25.61
CA TRP A 20 33.30 -52.71 -25.63
C TRP A 20 32.62 -53.76 -24.73
N GLY A 21 32.27 -54.89 -25.34
CA GLY A 21 31.83 -56.10 -24.66
C GLY A 21 31.56 -57.22 -25.67
N MET A 22 32.61 -57.93 -26.08
CA MET A 22 32.53 -59.17 -26.86
C MET A 22 32.00 -60.32 -25.98
N GLY A 23 31.09 -61.13 -26.51
CA GLY A 23 30.62 -62.37 -25.88
C GLY A 23 29.88 -63.25 -26.90
N THR A 24 30.20 -64.53 -26.91
CA THR A 24 30.08 -65.47 -28.04
C THR A 24 28.66 -65.92 -28.39
N SER A 25 28.46 -66.14 -29.69
CA SER A 25 27.27 -66.70 -30.33
C SER A 25 27.02 -68.16 -29.95
N THR A 26 25.83 -68.46 -29.43
CA THR A 26 25.19 -69.77 -29.60
C THR A 26 23.72 -69.63 -29.96
N TYR A 27 23.35 -70.46 -30.92
CA TYR A 27 22.11 -70.58 -31.68
C TYR A 27 20.88 -70.93 -30.83
N MET A 28 19.73 -70.26 -31.06
CA MET A 28 18.38 -70.70 -30.64
C MET A 28 17.37 -70.36 -31.77
N PRO A 29 16.36 -71.21 -32.04
CA PRO A 29 15.56 -71.15 -33.26
C PRO A 29 14.43 -70.11 -33.20
N ALA A 30 13.96 -69.74 -34.39
CA ALA A 30 12.83 -68.85 -34.61
C ALA A 30 11.54 -69.36 -33.96
N ALA A 31 10.86 -68.48 -33.21
CA ALA A 31 9.45 -68.63 -32.87
C ALA A 31 8.82 -67.24 -32.66
N GLY A 32 7.80 -66.94 -33.47
CA GLY A 32 6.70 -66.04 -33.14
C GLY A 32 6.99 -64.54 -33.22
N ALA A 33 6.51 -63.92 -34.29
CA ALA A 33 6.29 -62.49 -34.35
C ALA A 33 5.39 -62.03 -33.21
N ALA A 34 5.87 -61.04 -32.46
CA ALA A 34 5.04 -60.01 -31.86
C ALA A 34 5.82 -58.71 -32.03
N GLU A 35 5.51 -57.95 -33.09
CA GLU A 35 5.90 -56.54 -33.17
C GLU A 35 5.11 -55.78 -32.09
N GLY A 36 5.60 -55.86 -30.87
CA GLY A 36 5.27 -54.91 -29.83
C GLY A 36 6.26 -53.77 -29.96
N THR A 37 5.98 -52.79 -30.82
CA THR A 37 6.55 -51.45 -30.67
C THR A 37 6.12 -50.96 -29.30
N SER A 38 6.97 -51.14 -28.30
CA SER A 38 6.79 -50.49 -27.01
C SER A 38 7.06 -49.01 -27.24
N VAL A 39 6.00 -48.25 -27.49
CA VAL A 39 6.05 -46.80 -27.45
C VAL A 39 6.24 -46.45 -25.99
N ILE A 40 7.48 -46.19 -25.59
CA ILE A 40 7.74 -45.46 -24.36
C ILE A 40 7.29 -44.03 -24.67
N GLN A 41 6.03 -43.72 -24.36
CA GLN A 41 5.65 -42.32 -24.14
C GLN A 41 6.35 -41.93 -22.85
N GLU A 42 7.46 -41.21 -22.98
CA GLU A 42 7.99 -40.42 -21.89
C GLU A 42 6.91 -39.36 -21.61
N GLU A 43 6.03 -39.63 -20.64
CA GLU A 43 5.13 -38.61 -20.12
C GLU A 43 6.04 -37.52 -19.54
N GLU A 44 6.17 -36.43 -20.29
CA GLU A 44 6.83 -35.22 -19.83
C GLU A 44 6.06 -34.76 -18.57
N GLN A 45 6.65 -35.03 -17.40
CA GLN A 45 6.06 -34.67 -16.12
C GLN A 45 6.03 -33.13 -16.04
N THR A 46 4.87 -32.54 -16.31
CA THR A 46 4.67 -31.11 -16.20
C THR A 46 4.65 -30.73 -14.72
N VAL A 47 5.64 -29.97 -14.28
CA VAL A 47 5.70 -29.44 -12.90
C VAL A 47 4.64 -28.35 -12.70
N ASN A 48 4.05 -28.30 -11.51
CA ASN A 48 3.00 -27.33 -11.13
C ASN A 48 3.58 -25.94 -10.81
N ASN A 49 4.58 -25.46 -11.54
CA ASN A 49 5.13 -24.11 -11.33
C ASN A 49 4.28 -23.04 -12.02
N LEU A 50 4.41 -21.79 -11.58
CA LEU A 50 3.96 -20.62 -12.34
C LEU A 50 4.99 -20.27 -13.43
N SER A 51 4.50 -19.85 -14.59
CA SER A 51 5.28 -19.20 -15.65
C SER A 51 5.19 -17.67 -15.60
N SER A 52 4.17 -17.13 -14.93
CA SER A 52 4.08 -15.71 -14.63
C SER A 52 3.28 -15.45 -13.35
N LEU A 53 3.60 -14.33 -12.70
CA LEU A 53 2.84 -13.73 -11.61
C LEU A 53 2.92 -12.21 -11.79
N GLU A 54 1.77 -11.56 -11.90
CA GLU A 54 1.67 -10.12 -12.10
C GLU A 54 0.53 -9.54 -11.27
N ILE A 55 0.70 -8.28 -10.87
CA ILE A 55 -0.35 -7.44 -10.34
C ILE A 55 -0.64 -6.36 -11.41
N GLU A 56 -1.89 -6.22 -11.85
CA GLU A 56 -2.23 -5.30 -12.93
C GLU A 56 -1.84 -3.84 -12.56
N GLY A 57 -0.89 -3.27 -13.31
CA GLY A 57 -0.41 -1.90 -13.11
C GLY A 57 0.50 -1.68 -11.89
N ILE A 58 0.91 -2.75 -11.20
CA ILE A 58 1.74 -2.68 -10.00
C ILE A 58 2.96 -3.59 -10.18
N ALA A 59 4.15 -3.05 -9.96
CA ALA A 59 5.40 -3.80 -10.08
C ALA A 59 5.64 -4.68 -8.85
N LEU A 60 6.05 -5.93 -9.08
CA LEU A 60 6.62 -6.76 -8.03
C LEU A 60 7.98 -6.20 -7.58
N ASP A 61 8.43 -6.62 -6.40
CA ASP A 61 9.72 -6.27 -5.82
C ASP A 61 10.92 -6.79 -6.64
N ARG A 62 10.67 -7.76 -7.53
CA ARG A 62 11.63 -8.37 -8.44
C ARG A 62 10.94 -8.93 -9.69
N GLU A 63 11.72 -9.17 -10.73
CA GLU A 63 11.24 -9.93 -11.90
C GLU A 63 10.84 -11.36 -11.49
N PHE A 64 9.78 -11.86 -12.13
CA PHE A 64 9.28 -13.20 -11.85
C PHE A 64 10.31 -14.28 -12.23
N SER A 65 10.42 -15.29 -11.38
CA SER A 65 11.24 -16.49 -11.55
C SER A 65 10.52 -17.71 -10.98
N GLU A 66 10.40 -18.77 -11.76
CA GLU A 66 9.76 -20.02 -11.31
C GLU A 66 10.43 -20.65 -10.08
N TYR A 67 11.71 -20.32 -9.82
CA TYR A 67 12.49 -20.84 -8.70
C TYR A 67 12.26 -20.07 -7.39
N LEU A 68 11.59 -18.91 -7.45
CA LEU A 68 11.27 -18.10 -6.29
C LEU A 68 9.79 -18.24 -5.94
N HIS A 69 9.52 -18.43 -4.66
CA HIS A 69 8.17 -18.68 -4.15
C HIS A 69 7.65 -17.53 -3.29
N ASP A 70 8.47 -16.51 -3.04
CA ASP A 70 8.11 -15.33 -2.25
C ASP A 70 8.30 -14.06 -3.08
N TYR A 71 7.22 -13.29 -3.19
CA TYR A 71 7.18 -12.00 -3.87
C TYR A 71 6.55 -10.96 -2.97
N SER A 72 6.91 -9.71 -3.18
CA SER A 72 6.24 -8.60 -2.52
C SER A 72 5.97 -7.42 -3.45
N SER A 73 5.14 -6.50 -2.99
CA SER A 73 4.89 -5.21 -3.62
C SER A 73 4.40 -4.22 -2.57
N ALA A 74 4.48 -2.93 -2.88
CA ALA A 74 3.85 -1.87 -2.10
C ALA A 74 2.93 -1.02 -2.98
N VAL A 75 1.83 -0.54 -2.42
CA VAL A 75 0.86 0.32 -3.10
C VAL A 75 0.49 1.52 -2.21
N GLY A 76 0.06 2.61 -2.85
CA GLY A 76 -0.45 3.79 -2.13
C GLY A 76 -1.70 3.49 -1.30
N ASN A 77 -2.02 4.38 -0.36
CA ASN A 77 -3.20 4.28 0.50
C ASN A 77 -4.53 4.35 -0.28
N ASP A 78 -4.49 4.92 -1.49
CA ASP A 78 -5.61 5.07 -2.42
C ASP A 78 -6.01 3.77 -3.13
N VAL A 79 -5.15 2.75 -3.09
CA VAL A 79 -5.45 1.44 -3.69
C VAL A 79 -6.27 0.59 -2.72
N GLU A 80 -7.54 0.34 -3.05
CA GLU A 80 -8.44 -0.48 -2.22
C GLU A 80 -8.41 -1.96 -2.59
N LYS A 81 -8.00 -2.28 -3.81
CA LYS A 81 -8.06 -3.64 -4.37
C LYS A 81 -7.05 -3.82 -5.48
N ILE A 82 -6.69 -5.08 -5.75
CA ILE A 82 -5.78 -5.46 -6.82
C ILE A 82 -6.40 -6.52 -7.73
N ASN A 83 -5.89 -6.60 -8.96
CA ASN A 83 -6.16 -7.69 -9.88
C ASN A 83 -4.87 -8.49 -10.07
N LEU A 84 -4.93 -9.80 -9.86
CA LEU A 84 -3.80 -10.70 -10.06
C LEU A 84 -3.95 -11.43 -11.39
N LEU A 85 -2.83 -11.56 -12.09
CA LEU A 85 -2.68 -12.39 -13.26
C LEU A 85 -1.59 -13.43 -12.97
N ALA A 86 -1.86 -14.68 -13.32
CA ALA A 86 -0.88 -15.74 -13.20
C ALA A 86 -1.11 -16.79 -14.28
N ALA A 87 -0.03 -17.40 -14.75
CA ALA A 87 -0.07 -18.48 -15.71
C ALA A 87 0.81 -19.64 -15.23
N SER A 88 0.49 -20.84 -15.69
CA SER A 88 1.32 -22.04 -15.52
C SER A 88 1.62 -22.60 -16.91
N PRO A 89 2.81 -23.16 -17.16
CA PRO A 89 3.07 -23.88 -18.40
C PRO A 89 2.29 -25.22 -18.45
N ASN A 90 1.79 -25.72 -17.32
CA ASN A 90 0.93 -26.90 -17.26
C ASN A 90 -0.52 -26.52 -17.57
N GLU A 91 -1.01 -26.85 -18.78
CA GLU A 91 -2.38 -26.56 -19.20
C GLU A 91 -3.44 -27.30 -18.37
N ASN A 92 -3.08 -28.39 -17.69
CA ASN A 92 -3.98 -29.16 -16.83
C ASN A 92 -4.01 -28.65 -15.39
N ALA A 93 -3.09 -27.76 -15.01
CA ALA A 93 -3.05 -27.20 -13.67
C ALA A 93 -4.11 -26.11 -13.48
N ALA A 94 -4.77 -26.14 -12.33
CA ALA A 94 -5.59 -25.06 -11.83
C ALA A 94 -4.78 -24.19 -10.88
N ILE A 95 -4.90 -22.87 -11.03
CA ILE A 95 -4.32 -21.88 -10.12
C ILE A 95 -5.41 -21.38 -9.19
N TYR A 96 -5.10 -21.25 -7.91
CA TYR A 96 -6.00 -20.69 -6.89
C TYR A 96 -5.31 -19.53 -6.18
N VAL A 97 -6.09 -18.50 -5.81
CA VAL A 97 -5.64 -17.43 -4.91
C VAL A 97 -6.50 -17.47 -3.66
N ASN A 98 -5.89 -17.66 -2.49
CA ASN A 98 -6.61 -17.83 -1.22
C ASN A 98 -7.72 -18.91 -1.33
N GLY A 99 -7.46 -19.98 -2.08
CA GLY A 99 -8.42 -21.06 -2.35
C GLY A 99 -9.49 -20.76 -3.40
N VAL A 100 -9.54 -19.55 -3.97
CA VAL A 100 -10.45 -19.19 -5.07
C VAL A 100 -9.79 -19.50 -6.41
N LYS A 101 -10.42 -20.33 -7.23
CA LYS A 101 -9.90 -20.72 -8.55
C LYS A 101 -9.80 -19.51 -9.49
N MET A 102 -8.63 -19.28 -10.06
CA MET A 102 -8.43 -18.32 -11.16
C MET A 102 -9.23 -18.75 -12.39
N THR A 103 -9.81 -17.79 -13.09
CA THR A 103 -10.50 -18.02 -14.38
C THR A 103 -9.77 -17.22 -15.45
N GLU A 104 -9.41 -17.87 -16.57
CA GLU A 104 -8.63 -17.25 -17.66
C GLU A 104 -7.31 -16.60 -17.19
N GLY A 105 -6.66 -17.21 -16.19
CA GLY A 105 -5.41 -16.72 -15.62
C GLY A 105 -5.55 -15.43 -14.80
N LYS A 106 -6.77 -15.09 -14.34
CA LYS A 106 -7.05 -13.84 -13.62
C LYS A 106 -7.91 -14.05 -12.38
N VAL A 107 -7.66 -13.24 -11.36
CA VAL A 107 -8.56 -12.98 -10.23
C VAL A 107 -8.62 -11.48 -10.02
N LYS A 108 -9.82 -10.94 -9.90
CA LYS A 108 -10.06 -9.49 -9.81
C LYS A 108 -10.59 -9.08 -8.45
N ASP A 109 -10.44 -7.80 -8.16
CA ASP A 109 -11.04 -7.13 -7.01
C ASP A 109 -10.66 -7.77 -5.66
N LEU A 110 -9.41 -8.24 -5.54
CA LEU A 110 -8.89 -8.73 -4.28
C LEU A 110 -8.72 -7.55 -3.32
N PRO A 111 -9.48 -7.49 -2.22
CA PRO A 111 -9.49 -6.33 -1.34
C PRO A 111 -8.16 -6.24 -0.57
N LEU A 112 -7.71 -5.02 -0.34
CA LEU A 112 -6.58 -4.72 0.54
C LEU A 112 -7.06 -4.08 1.84
N GLN A 113 -6.41 -4.44 2.93
CA GLN A 113 -6.43 -3.72 4.19
C GLN A 113 -5.15 -2.89 4.31
N THR A 114 -5.18 -1.77 5.06
CA THR A 114 -3.95 -1.02 5.37
C THR A 114 -2.93 -1.94 6.03
N GLY A 115 -1.67 -1.80 5.65
CA GLY A 115 -0.57 -2.67 6.06
C GLY A 115 -0.39 -3.88 5.15
N MET A 116 0.20 -4.94 5.70
CA MET A 116 0.59 -6.14 4.95
C MET A 116 -0.59 -7.06 4.65
N ASN A 117 -0.85 -7.30 3.37
CA ASN A 117 -1.80 -8.29 2.87
C ASN A 117 -1.02 -9.48 2.30
N THR A 118 -1.38 -10.70 2.66
CA THR A 118 -0.76 -11.91 2.12
C THR A 118 -1.76 -12.67 1.26
N PHE A 119 -1.35 -12.99 0.03
CA PHE A 119 -2.07 -13.83 -0.90
C PHE A 119 -1.29 -15.13 -1.09
N GLU A 120 -1.95 -16.25 -0.84
CA GLU A 120 -1.42 -17.57 -1.14
C GLU A 120 -1.89 -17.98 -2.53
N ILE A 121 -0.95 -18.23 -3.44
CA ILE A 121 -1.23 -18.69 -4.79
C ILE A 121 -0.81 -20.15 -4.89
N THR A 122 -1.75 -21.06 -5.12
CA THR A 122 -1.46 -22.49 -5.27
C THR A 122 -1.70 -22.95 -6.69
N VAL A 123 -0.86 -23.86 -7.17
CA VAL A 123 -0.94 -24.45 -8.50
C VAL A 123 -1.03 -25.97 -8.33
N SER A 124 -2.10 -26.56 -8.87
CA SER A 124 -2.36 -27.99 -8.72
C SER A 124 -3.07 -28.55 -9.95
N ASP A 125 -2.55 -29.67 -10.47
CA ASP A 125 -3.19 -30.51 -11.49
C ASP A 125 -3.94 -31.70 -10.88
N GLY A 126 -3.97 -31.82 -9.54
CA GLY A 126 -4.59 -32.91 -8.80
C GLY A 126 -3.80 -34.23 -8.79
N GLN A 127 -2.68 -34.30 -9.50
CA GLN A 127 -1.87 -35.52 -9.66
C GLN A 127 -0.48 -35.35 -9.05
N ASN A 128 0.15 -34.21 -9.30
CA ASN A 128 1.49 -33.86 -8.84
C ASN A 128 1.43 -33.04 -7.54
N GLU A 129 2.59 -32.83 -6.93
CA GLU A 129 2.73 -31.96 -5.75
C GLU A 129 2.17 -30.57 -6.05
N THR A 130 1.43 -30.01 -5.09
CA THR A 130 0.91 -28.65 -5.19
C THR A 130 2.00 -27.67 -4.81
N VAL A 131 2.29 -26.74 -5.72
CA VAL A 131 3.28 -25.67 -5.48
C VAL A 131 2.55 -24.44 -4.98
N ALA A 132 3.12 -23.78 -3.98
CA ALA A 132 2.57 -22.58 -3.37
C ALA A 132 3.53 -21.40 -3.48
N TYR A 133 3.01 -20.25 -3.91
CA TYR A 133 3.69 -18.97 -3.94
C TYR A 133 3.04 -18.03 -2.93
N SER A 134 3.84 -17.25 -2.23
CA SER A 134 3.39 -16.19 -1.32
C SER A 134 3.61 -14.84 -1.97
N LEU A 135 2.53 -14.08 -2.13
CA LEU A 135 2.58 -12.69 -2.56
C LEU A 135 2.18 -11.79 -1.38
N LYS A 136 3.09 -10.89 -0.97
CA LYS A 136 2.83 -9.90 0.08
C LYS A 136 2.66 -8.51 -0.52
N VAL A 137 1.49 -7.91 -0.34
CA VAL A 137 1.21 -6.56 -0.81
C VAL A 137 1.01 -5.65 0.38
N GLU A 138 1.93 -4.71 0.58
CA GLU A 138 1.83 -3.66 1.59
C GLU A 138 1.00 -2.49 1.05
N LYS A 139 -0.16 -2.25 1.64
CA LYS A 139 -0.90 -1.00 1.44
C LYS A 139 -0.38 0.03 2.44
N LEU A 140 0.24 1.10 1.96
CA LEU A 140 0.81 2.12 2.82
C LEU A 140 -0.27 2.86 3.62
N GLU A 141 0.08 3.27 4.85
CA GLU A 141 -0.72 4.17 5.67
C GLU A 141 -0.79 5.57 5.03
N SER A 142 -1.88 6.29 5.27
CA SER A 142 -2.02 7.67 4.79
C SER A 142 -1.00 8.63 5.41
N ASP A 143 -0.46 9.52 4.59
CA ASP A 143 0.43 10.62 5.00
C ASP A 143 -0.30 11.97 5.14
N ASP A 144 -1.62 12.01 4.89
CA ASP A 144 -2.40 13.25 4.93
C ASP A 144 -2.63 13.74 6.38
N ASN A 145 -1.84 14.74 6.76
CA ASN A 145 -1.94 15.47 8.02
C ASN A 145 -2.50 16.90 7.84
N LEU A 146 -3.32 17.14 6.81
CA LEU A 146 -3.93 18.43 6.55
C LEU A 146 -5.26 18.61 7.30
N LEU A 147 -5.62 19.88 7.51
CA LEU A 147 -6.96 20.29 7.89
C LEU A 147 -7.67 20.85 6.65
N THR A 148 -8.97 20.67 6.59
CA THR A 148 -9.86 21.35 5.63
C THR A 148 -10.46 22.62 6.21
N SER A 149 -10.56 22.72 7.54
CA SER A 149 -11.02 23.94 8.22
C SER A 149 -10.55 24.04 9.67
N ILE A 150 -10.58 25.26 10.22
CA ILE A 150 -10.52 25.53 11.66
C ILE A 150 -11.73 26.41 12.03
N GLY A 151 -12.76 25.80 12.60
CA GLY A 151 -13.94 26.49 13.11
C GLY A 151 -13.70 27.17 14.46
N LEU A 152 -14.19 28.40 14.61
CA LEU A 152 -14.17 29.13 15.89
C LEU A 152 -15.60 29.50 16.28
N SER A 153 -15.98 29.26 17.54
CA SER A 153 -17.32 29.62 18.02
C SER A 153 -17.57 31.13 18.09
N LYS A 154 -16.50 31.93 18.16
CA LYS A 154 -16.49 33.39 18.12
C LYS A 154 -15.20 33.88 17.44
N GLY A 155 -15.27 35.05 16.81
CA GLY A 155 -14.22 35.57 15.94
C GLY A 155 -14.34 35.02 14.52
N SER A 156 -13.45 35.46 13.64
CA SER A 156 -13.38 35.02 12.25
C SER A 156 -11.97 34.55 11.90
N LEU A 157 -11.89 33.59 10.99
CA LEU A 157 -10.66 33.04 10.47
C LEU A 157 -10.87 32.66 9.01
N THR A 158 -9.97 33.09 8.14
CA THR A 158 -9.91 32.56 6.76
C THR A 158 -8.83 31.49 6.73
N PHE A 159 -9.23 30.26 6.45
CA PHE A 159 -8.36 29.10 6.53
C PHE A 159 -7.79 28.74 5.15
N ASP A 160 -6.51 28.36 5.13
CA ASP A 160 -5.80 27.78 3.99
C ASP A 160 -4.88 26.66 4.51
N SER A 161 -5.03 25.44 4.01
CA SER A 161 -4.28 24.28 4.53
C SER A 161 -2.76 24.39 4.43
N LYS A 162 -2.24 25.30 3.59
CA LYS A 162 -0.80 25.58 3.46
C LYS A 162 -0.28 26.58 4.49
N VAL A 163 -1.16 27.36 5.13
CA VAL A 163 -0.80 28.33 6.16
C VAL A 163 -0.85 27.68 7.53
N THR A 164 0.24 27.77 8.29
CA THR A 164 0.39 27.16 9.61
C THR A 164 0.31 28.15 10.77
N ALA A 165 0.28 29.46 10.49
CA ALA A 165 0.21 30.51 11.50
C ALA A 165 -1.00 31.40 11.26
N TYR A 166 -1.85 31.52 12.27
CA TYR A 166 -3.12 32.21 12.19
C TYR A 166 -3.30 33.21 13.30
N ASN A 167 -4.03 34.28 13.00
CA ASN A 167 -4.44 35.27 13.99
C ASN A 167 -5.95 35.43 13.95
N ALA A 168 -6.56 35.49 15.13
CA ALA A 168 -7.96 35.84 15.30
C ALA A 168 -8.08 36.87 16.44
N SER A 169 -9.16 37.65 16.42
CA SER A 169 -9.48 38.58 17.51
C SER A 169 -10.91 38.38 17.97
N VAL A 170 -11.14 38.59 19.26
CA VAL A 170 -12.47 38.51 19.88
C VAL A 170 -12.67 39.69 20.81
N GLU A 171 -13.94 40.05 21.00
CA GLU A 171 -14.35 41.11 21.92
C GLU A 171 -14.01 40.77 23.37
N ASN A 172 -13.99 41.80 24.21
CA ASN A 172 -13.59 41.67 25.61
C ASN A 172 -14.48 40.71 26.39
N GLU A 173 -15.78 40.59 26.08
CA GLU A 173 -16.73 39.74 26.80
C GLU A 173 -16.48 38.24 26.55
N VAL A 174 -15.74 37.88 25.49
CA VAL A 174 -15.49 36.48 25.11
C VAL A 174 -14.39 35.86 25.96
N GLN A 175 -14.78 35.26 27.09
CA GLN A 175 -13.84 34.62 28.03
C GLN A 175 -13.34 33.24 27.57
N SER A 176 -14.02 32.62 26.61
CA SER A 176 -13.63 31.33 26.04
C SER A 176 -14.21 31.13 24.65
N ILE A 177 -13.54 30.31 23.85
CA ILE A 177 -14.07 29.84 22.57
C ILE A 177 -13.96 28.33 22.47
N THR A 178 -14.71 27.73 21.55
CA THR A 178 -14.49 26.37 21.10
C THR A 178 -13.76 26.41 19.76
N VAL A 179 -12.67 25.64 19.65
CA VAL A 179 -11.89 25.44 18.43
C VAL A 179 -12.24 24.07 17.86
N THR A 180 -12.75 24.04 16.64
CA THR A 180 -13.23 22.82 15.97
C THR A 180 -12.47 22.63 14.65
N PRO A 181 -11.30 21.97 14.68
CA PRO A 181 -10.60 21.62 13.45
C PRO A 181 -11.35 20.53 12.67
N THR A 182 -11.24 20.54 11.34
CA THR A 182 -11.76 19.48 10.47
C THR A 182 -10.61 18.86 9.70
N LEU A 183 -10.43 17.55 9.83
CA LEU A 183 -9.38 16.81 9.15
C LEU A 183 -9.66 16.73 7.63
N SER A 184 -8.59 16.60 6.84
CA SER A 184 -8.67 16.21 5.43
C SER A 184 -8.88 14.71 5.30
N ASP A 185 -8.12 13.92 6.05
CA ASP A 185 -8.26 12.48 6.14
C ASP A 185 -8.93 12.04 7.44
N SER A 186 -9.89 11.13 7.32
CA SER A 186 -10.61 10.53 8.45
C SER A 186 -9.80 9.55 9.28
N THR A 187 -8.69 9.00 8.76
CA THR A 187 -7.78 8.11 9.50
C THR A 187 -6.82 8.88 10.40
N ALA A 188 -6.63 10.18 10.13
CA ALA A 188 -5.78 11.05 10.94
C ALA A 188 -6.40 11.38 12.30
N ILE A 189 -5.55 11.83 13.23
CA ILE A 189 -5.97 12.33 14.54
C ILE A 189 -5.58 13.80 14.71
N VAL A 190 -6.40 14.57 15.43
CA VAL A 190 -6.11 15.98 15.73
C VAL A 190 -6.22 16.27 17.22
N LYS A 191 -5.21 17.00 17.73
CA LYS A 191 -5.16 17.48 19.12
C LYS A 191 -5.13 19.00 19.16
N VAL A 192 -5.94 19.60 20.01
CA VAL A 192 -5.92 21.03 20.32
C VAL A 192 -5.41 21.22 21.75
N ASN A 193 -4.27 21.89 21.90
CA ASN A 193 -3.55 22.04 23.18
C ASN A 193 -3.34 20.70 23.89
N GLY A 194 -3.04 19.64 23.12
CA GLY A 194 -2.78 18.29 23.61
C GLY A 194 -4.03 17.46 23.92
N LYS A 195 -5.23 18.03 23.83
CA LYS A 195 -6.50 17.30 23.99
C LYS A 195 -7.03 16.83 22.65
N ASP A 196 -7.56 15.61 22.58
CA ASP A 196 -8.21 15.11 21.36
C ASP A 196 -9.37 16.01 20.96
N ALA A 197 -9.38 16.44 19.70
CA ALA A 197 -10.45 17.25 19.14
C ALA A 197 -11.40 16.32 18.37
N THR A 198 -12.55 16.04 18.97
CA THR A 198 -13.67 15.37 18.30
C THR A 198 -14.53 16.39 17.56
N SER A 199 -15.66 15.95 16.99
CA SER A 199 -16.64 16.84 16.34
C SER A 199 -17.17 17.97 17.23
N ALA A 200 -17.11 17.82 18.56
CA ALA A 200 -17.49 18.87 19.51
C ALA A 200 -16.47 20.01 19.64
N GLY A 201 -15.25 19.82 19.12
CA GLY A 201 -14.13 20.74 19.28
C GLY A 201 -13.58 20.78 20.71
N VAL A 202 -12.65 21.70 20.95
CA VAL A 202 -11.98 21.86 22.25
C VAL A 202 -12.18 23.28 22.77
N LYS A 203 -12.70 23.40 23.99
CA LYS A 203 -12.86 24.69 24.67
C LYS A 203 -11.51 25.24 25.13
N VAL A 204 -11.25 26.50 24.80
CA VAL A 204 -10.05 27.27 25.16
C VAL A 204 -10.47 28.51 25.93
N THR A 205 -9.91 28.69 27.12
CA THR A 205 -10.07 29.91 27.93
C THR A 205 -9.19 31.02 27.40
N LEU A 206 -9.72 32.24 27.32
CA LEU A 206 -9.06 33.41 26.77
C LEU A 206 -8.89 34.47 27.88
N PRO A 207 -7.73 34.53 28.56
CA PRO A 207 -7.35 35.74 29.30
C PRO A 207 -7.28 36.95 28.34
N ILE A 208 -7.40 38.15 28.90
CA ILE A 208 -7.22 39.39 28.12
C ILE A 208 -5.83 39.37 27.46
N GLY A 209 -5.75 39.82 26.21
CA GLY A 209 -4.51 39.77 25.43
C GLY A 209 -4.39 38.50 24.58
N LYS A 210 -3.15 38.07 24.32
CA LYS A 210 -2.85 36.97 23.39
C LYS A 210 -2.92 35.62 24.08
N THR A 211 -3.64 34.69 23.47
CA THR A 211 -3.64 33.27 23.80
C THR A 211 -3.20 32.47 22.58
N THR A 212 -2.18 31.63 22.74
CA THR A 212 -1.71 30.73 21.67
C THR A 212 -2.33 29.36 21.82
N VAL A 213 -2.90 28.85 20.74
CA VAL A 213 -3.51 27.52 20.61
C VAL A 213 -2.70 26.72 19.60
N LYS A 214 -2.21 25.55 20.02
CA LYS A 214 -1.53 24.60 19.13
C LYS A 214 -2.51 23.54 18.69
N ILE A 215 -2.63 23.35 17.38
CA ILE A 215 -3.43 22.31 16.76
C ILE A 215 -2.48 21.38 16.03
N ILE A 216 -2.40 20.13 16.47
CA ILE A 216 -1.47 19.14 15.92
C ILE A 216 -2.30 18.06 15.24
N VAL A 217 -2.11 17.92 13.94
CA VAL A 217 -2.64 16.80 13.15
C VAL A 217 -1.55 15.75 13.03
N THR A 218 -1.89 14.49 13.27
CA THR A 218 -1.01 13.33 13.04
C THR A 218 -1.71 12.44 12.02
N ALA A 219 -1.09 12.22 10.87
CA ALA A 219 -1.56 11.29 9.85
C ALA A 219 -1.49 9.84 10.36
N GLU A 220 -2.08 8.91 9.61
CA GLU A 220 -2.07 7.48 9.93
C GLU A 220 -0.64 6.94 10.03
N ASN A 221 0.25 7.34 9.10
CA ASN A 221 1.67 6.97 9.08
C ASN A 221 2.51 7.62 10.21
N GLY A 222 1.91 8.47 11.05
CA GLY A 222 2.56 9.17 12.14
C GLY A 222 3.14 10.55 11.79
N ASP A 223 3.10 10.99 10.53
CA ASP A 223 3.56 12.32 10.11
C ASP A 223 2.72 13.41 10.75
N LYS A 224 3.38 14.50 11.17
CA LYS A 224 2.73 15.56 11.94
C LYS A 224 2.75 16.91 11.26
N LYS A 225 1.63 17.62 11.36
CA LYS A 225 1.51 19.03 10.99
C LYS A 225 0.97 19.83 12.17
N THR A 226 1.60 20.97 12.44
CA THR A 226 1.18 21.88 13.51
C THR A 226 0.67 23.19 12.95
N TYR A 227 -0.58 23.53 13.28
CA TYR A 227 -1.16 24.84 13.06
C TYR A 227 -1.16 25.61 14.39
N THR A 228 -0.70 26.85 14.34
CA THR A 228 -0.62 27.76 15.49
C THR A 228 -1.63 28.88 15.30
N LEU A 229 -2.60 28.96 16.21
CA LEU A 229 -3.60 30.02 16.24
C LEU A 229 -3.34 30.95 17.43
N THR A 230 -3.07 32.21 17.15
CA THR A 230 -2.97 33.27 18.16
C THR A 230 -4.28 34.04 18.20
N ILE A 231 -5.00 33.94 19.32
CA ILE A 231 -6.24 34.69 19.54
C ILE A 231 -5.94 35.88 20.44
N THR A 232 -6.33 37.07 20.02
CA THR A 232 -6.24 38.28 20.85
C THR A 232 -7.62 38.64 21.38
N ARG A 233 -7.80 38.55 22.70
CA ARG A 233 -8.98 39.07 23.39
C ARG A 233 -8.76 40.54 23.75
N ALA A 234 -9.68 41.41 23.33
CA ALA A 234 -9.60 42.84 23.61
C ALA A 234 -9.61 43.14 25.12
N ALA A 235 -8.97 44.24 25.53
CA ALA A 235 -9.12 44.81 26.87
C ALA A 235 -10.38 45.70 26.93
N VAL A 236 -10.91 45.92 28.14
CA VAL A 236 -12.00 46.88 28.34
C VAL A 236 -11.48 48.26 27.95
N LYS A 237 -12.17 48.94 27.03
CA LYS A 237 -11.94 50.36 26.79
C LYS A 237 -12.68 51.12 27.89
N GLU A 238 -11.97 51.83 28.76
CA GLU A 238 -12.61 52.77 29.66
C GLU A 238 -13.34 53.83 28.82
N LYS A 239 -14.63 53.99 29.07
CA LYS A 239 -15.45 54.99 28.39
C LYS A 239 -15.08 56.33 29.02
N GLU A 240 -14.40 57.21 28.28
CA GLU A 240 -14.25 58.61 28.70
C GLU A 240 -15.65 59.23 28.73
N GLU A 241 -16.26 59.31 29.91
CA GLU A 241 -17.47 60.08 30.11
C GLU A 241 -17.10 61.56 30.06
N SER A 242 -17.50 62.22 28.97
CA SER A 242 -17.50 63.68 28.85
C SER A 242 -18.27 64.28 30.04
N LYS A 243 -17.56 64.80 31.04
CA LYS A 243 -18.12 65.69 32.06
C LYS A 243 -18.59 66.97 31.38
N THR A 244 -19.86 67.00 30.96
CA THR A 244 -20.54 68.26 30.66
C THR A 244 -20.82 68.94 32.01
N ALA A 245 -19.93 69.82 32.43
CA ALA A 245 -20.16 70.69 33.57
C ALA A 245 -21.33 71.63 33.25
N LEU A 246 -22.42 71.49 34.02
CA LEU A 246 -23.48 72.48 34.13
C LEU A 246 -22.87 73.84 34.50
N HIS A 247 -22.85 74.80 33.57
CA HIS A 247 -22.84 76.20 33.93
C HIS A 247 -24.28 76.70 33.89
N GLN A 248 -24.93 76.65 35.05
CA GLN A 248 -26.01 77.57 35.36
C GLN A 248 -25.38 78.92 35.70
N CYS A 249 -25.69 79.94 34.90
CA CYS A 249 -25.85 81.33 35.30
C CYS A 249 -26.94 81.92 34.41
#